data_AF-K1Z207-F1
#
_entry.id   AF-K1Z207-F1
#
_cell.length_a   1.000
_cell.length_b   1.000
_cell.length_c   1.000
_cell.angle_alpha   90.00
_cell.angle_beta   90.00
_cell.angle_gamma   90.00
#
_symmetry.space_group_name_H-M   'P 1'
#
loop_
_entity.id
_entity.type
_entity.pdbx_description
1 polymer ?
#
loop_
_entity_poly.entity_id
_entity_poly.type
_entity_poly.pdbx_seq_one_letter_code
_entity_poly.pdbx_strand_id
1 'polypeptide(L)'
;MGARPFVIAPAINAVIAQRLVRRLCDECKQEYTPDEKELERINRMFNIQNSAAKLPEIKKLYKTPEKECKKCNNTGYKGRIGIFELFVIDKEMEKLIMSAATTAEIFEAAILAGMMTMAQDGILKAIEGITSIEEVDRVT
;
A
#
# COMPACT_ATOMS: atom_id res chain seq x y z
N MET A 1 -17.01 -6.60 19.92
CA MET A 1 -17.45 -7.98 19.62
C MET A 1 -17.14 -9.00 20.74
N GLY A 2 -16.63 -8.60 21.92
CA GLY A 2 -16.62 -9.45 23.13
C GLY A 2 -15.73 -10.71 23.12
N ALA A 3 -15.08 -11.02 22.00
CA ALA A 3 -14.16 -12.15 21.89
C ALA A 3 -12.94 -11.94 22.79
N ARG A 4 -12.55 -12.99 23.53
CA ARG A 4 -11.43 -12.94 24.45
C ARG A 4 -10.10 -13.19 23.70
N PRO A 5 -8.99 -12.53 24.06
CA PRO A 5 -7.73 -12.64 23.32
C PRO A 5 -7.19 -14.06 23.13
N PHE A 6 -7.32 -14.93 24.15
CA PHE A 6 -6.88 -16.34 24.06
C PHE A 6 -7.68 -17.18 23.06
N VAL A 7 -8.85 -16.71 22.61
CA VAL A 7 -9.61 -17.33 21.53
C VAL A 7 -9.14 -16.80 20.18
N ILE A 8 -8.86 -15.49 20.10
CA ILE A 8 -8.49 -14.80 18.87
C ILE A 8 -7.10 -15.23 18.40
N ALA A 9 -6.11 -15.22 19.31
CA ALA A 9 -4.70 -15.46 18.98
C ALA A 9 -4.48 -16.80 18.24
N PRO A 10 -4.93 -17.97 18.74
CA PRO A 10 -4.72 -19.24 18.03
C PRO A 10 -5.73 -19.52 16.90
N ALA A 11 -6.84 -18.78 16.81
CA ALA A 11 -7.89 -19.06 15.83
C ALA A 11 -7.73 -18.32 14.51
N ILE A 12 -6.96 -17.23 14.48
CA ILE A 12 -6.72 -16.41 13.30
C ILE A 12 -5.29 -16.66 12.82
N ASN A 13 -5.13 -17.11 11.57
CA ASN A 13 -3.81 -17.27 10.97
C ASN A 13 -3.31 -15.97 10.31
N ALA A 14 -4.23 -15.23 9.69
CA ALA A 14 -3.92 -13.98 9.01
C ALA A 14 -5.18 -13.12 8.85
N VAL A 15 -4.97 -11.82 8.71
CA VAL A 15 -5.97 -10.82 8.37
C VAL A 15 -5.51 -10.08 7.12
N ILE A 16 -6.41 -9.90 6.16
CA ILE A 16 -6.17 -9.12 4.95
C ILE A 16 -7.02 -7.85 5.02
N ALA A 17 -6.36 -6.71 4.91
CA ALA A 17 -7.02 -5.44 4.59
C ALA A 17 -6.78 -5.13 3.11
N GLN A 18 -7.80 -4.55 2.46
CA GLN A 18 -7.69 -4.17 1.05
C GLN A 18 -8.45 -2.89 0.73
N ARG A 19 -7.95 -2.16 -0.27
CA ARG A 19 -8.67 -1.08 -0.96
C ARG A 19 -8.53 -1.26 -2.48
N LEU A 20 -9.40 -0.63 -3.24
CA LEU A 20 -9.33 -0.62 -4.71
C LEU A 20 -8.83 0.74 -5.19
N VAL A 21 -7.73 0.74 -5.94
CA VAL A 21 -7.23 1.91 -6.67
C VAL A 21 -7.59 1.79 -8.15
N ARG A 22 -7.79 2.93 -8.81
CA ARG A 22 -7.98 2.98 -10.25
C ARG A 22 -6.68 2.62 -10.96
N ARG A 23 -6.76 1.85 -12.04
CA ARG A 23 -5.61 1.55 -12.88
C ARG A 23 -5.41 2.66 -13.91
N LEU A 24 -4.19 3.10 -14.12
CA LEU A 24 -3.87 4.01 -15.22
C LEU A 24 -4.26 3.37 -16.55
N CYS A 25 -4.76 4.20 -17.47
CA CYS A 25 -5.12 3.70 -18.78
C CYS A 25 -3.86 3.41 -19.61
N ASP A 26 -3.66 2.14 -19.99
CA ASP A 26 -2.47 1.70 -20.74
C ASP A 26 -2.30 2.37 -22.11
N GLU A 27 -3.38 2.90 -22.69
CA GLU A 27 -3.38 3.58 -23.99
C GLU A 27 -2.88 5.03 -23.92
N CYS A 28 -2.95 5.68 -22.75
CA CYS A 28 -2.71 7.11 -22.64
C CYS A 28 -1.90 7.56 -21.42
N LYS A 29 -1.51 6.65 -20.52
CA LYS A 29 -0.63 7.02 -19.39
C LYS A 29 0.64 7.70 -19.90
N GLN A 30 1.07 8.75 -19.20
CA GLN A 30 2.24 9.54 -19.55
C GLN A 30 3.37 9.27 -18.57
N GLU A 31 4.51 8.89 -19.13
CA GLU A 31 5.76 8.74 -18.39
C GLU A 31 6.34 10.12 -18.06
N TYR A 32 6.80 10.29 -16.83
CA TYR A 32 7.50 11.49 -16.39
C TYR A 32 8.60 11.16 -15.37
N THR A 33 9.56 12.06 -15.25
CA THR A 33 10.60 11.99 -14.22
C THR A 33 10.11 12.79 -13.01
N PRO A 34 9.95 12.17 -11.82
CA PRO A 34 9.56 12.89 -10.62
C PRO A 34 10.65 13.88 -10.21
N ASP A 35 10.23 15.02 -9.64
CA ASP A 35 11.15 15.98 -9.04
C ASP A 35 11.60 15.52 -7.64
N GLU A 36 12.60 16.22 -7.08
CA GLU A 36 13.14 15.88 -5.75
C GLU A 36 12.06 15.93 -4.65
N LYS A 37 11.12 16.87 -4.74
CA LYS A 37 10.05 17.03 -3.73
C LYS A 37 9.09 15.86 -3.76
N GLU A 38 8.76 15.39 -4.95
CA GLU A 38 7.90 14.23 -5.14
C GLU A 38 8.60 12.95 -4.68
N LEU A 39 9.88 12.79 -4.98
CA LEU A 39 10.70 11.69 -4.46
C LEU A 39 10.76 11.70 -2.93
N GLU A 40 10.95 12.86 -2.29
CA GLU A 40 10.88 13.01 -0.84
C GLU A 40 9.50 12.65 -0.28
N ARG A 41 8.42 13.02 -0.99
CA ARG A 41 7.06 12.68 -0.60
C ARG A 41 6.83 11.17 -0.67
N ILE A 42 7.23 10.53 -1.76
CA ILE A 42 7.11 9.07 -1.92
C ILE A 42 7.94 8.35 -0.86
N ASN A 43 9.17 8.81 -0.60
CA ASN A 43 10.00 8.26 0.47
C ASN A 43 9.34 8.38 1.84
N ARG A 44 8.68 9.50 2.16
CA ARG A 44 7.94 9.66 3.41
C ARG A 44 6.73 8.74 3.49
N MET A 45 5.96 8.61 2.41
CA MET A 45 4.81 7.69 2.35
C MET A 45 5.22 6.22 2.43
N PHE A 46 6.40 5.87 1.91
CA PHE A 46 6.90 4.50 1.92
C PHE A 46 7.54 4.11 3.26
N ASN A 47 8.28 5.04 3.88
CA ASN A 47 9.02 4.81 5.12
C ASN A 47 8.25 5.29 6.36
N ILE A 48 6.92 5.15 6.37
CA ILE A 48 6.09 5.61 7.50
C ILE A 48 6.61 5.04 8.83
N GLN A 49 7.15 3.80 8.82
CA GLN A 49 7.99 3.25 9.89
C GLN A 49 9.02 2.29 9.27
N ASN A 50 10.12 2.01 9.99
CA ASN A 50 11.30 1.22 9.57
C ASN A 50 10.96 -0.21 9.10
N SER A 51 10.22 -0.34 8.01
CA SER A 51 9.88 -1.62 7.40
C SER A 51 11.13 -2.21 6.74
N ALA A 52 11.25 -3.53 6.75
CA ALA A 52 12.32 -4.22 6.02
C ALA A 52 12.25 -4.00 4.49
N ALA A 53 11.10 -3.54 3.96
CA ALA A 53 10.92 -3.25 2.56
C ALA A 53 11.77 -2.04 2.14
N LYS A 54 12.57 -2.22 1.08
CA LYS A 54 13.36 -1.15 0.49
C LYS A 54 12.60 -0.57 -0.69
N LEU A 55 12.46 0.76 -0.73
CA LEU A 55 11.94 1.44 -1.89
C LEU A 55 12.92 1.23 -3.06
N PRO A 56 12.47 0.71 -4.22
CA PRO A 56 13.32 0.60 -5.38
C PRO A 56 13.67 1.99 -5.94
N GLU A 57 14.74 2.07 -6.73
CA GLU A 57 15.14 3.30 -7.39
C GLU A 57 14.04 3.79 -8.35
N ILE A 58 13.51 4.99 -8.10
CA ILE A 58 12.45 5.58 -8.91
C ILE A 58 13.08 6.41 -10.03
N LYS A 59 13.20 5.81 -11.21
CA LYS A 59 13.70 6.51 -12.41
C LYS A 59 12.62 7.29 -13.14
N LYS A 60 11.39 6.78 -13.07
CA LYS A 60 10.23 7.28 -13.80
C LYS A 60 8.95 6.87 -13.11
N LEU A 61 7.91 7.66 -13.33
CA LEU A 61 6.56 7.39 -12.86
C LEU A 61 5.57 7.65 -13.99
N TYR A 62 4.30 7.31 -13.73
CA TYR A 62 3.23 7.45 -14.69
C TYR A 62 2.08 8.25 -14.10
N LYS A 63 1.55 9.18 -14.91
CA LYS A 63 0.40 10.01 -14.57
C LYS A 63 -0.67 9.94 -15.67
N THR A 64 -1.85 10.48 -15.38
CA THR A 64 -2.92 10.61 -16.36
C THR A 64 -2.51 11.51 -17.52
N PRO A 65 -3.02 11.28 -18.75
CA PRO A 65 -2.70 12.12 -19.90
C PRO A 65 -3.18 13.56 -19.75
N GLU A 66 -2.46 14.48 -20.38
CA GLU A 66 -2.94 15.84 -20.67
C GLU A 66 -3.91 15.89 -21.87
N LYS A 67 -3.87 14.89 -22.76
CA LYS A 67 -4.69 14.81 -23.97
C LYS A 67 -5.94 13.95 -23.76
N GLU A 68 -6.98 14.22 -24.54
CA GLU A 68 -8.19 13.40 -24.56
C GLU A 68 -7.89 11.95 -24.99
N CYS A 69 -8.58 11.00 -24.35
CA CYS A 69 -8.50 9.59 -24.64
C CYS A 69 -9.88 8.93 -24.55
N LYS A 70 -10.43 8.54 -25.71
CA LYS A 70 -11.73 7.85 -25.81
C LYS A 70 -11.74 6.48 -25.11
N LYS A 71 -10.59 5.80 -25.03
CA LYS A 71 -10.49 4.44 -24.44
C LYS A 71 -10.79 4.41 -22.95
N CYS A 72 -10.54 5.51 -22.23
CA CYS A 72 -10.81 5.67 -20.80
C CYS A 72 -11.87 6.75 -20.51
N ASN A 73 -12.63 7.17 -21.52
CA ASN A 73 -13.62 8.26 -21.41
C ASN A 73 -13.02 9.53 -20.78
N ASN A 74 -11.82 9.91 -21.19
CA ASN A 74 -11.09 11.09 -20.71
C ASN A 74 -10.81 11.13 -19.20
N THR A 75 -10.90 9.98 -18.50
CA THR A 75 -10.63 9.93 -17.05
C THR A 75 -9.15 9.74 -16.71
N GLY A 76 -8.36 9.25 -17.66
CA GLY A 76 -6.98 8.81 -17.45
C GLY A 76 -6.83 7.44 -16.77
N TYR A 77 -7.94 6.81 -16.39
CA TYR A 77 -7.96 5.52 -15.70
C TYR A 77 -8.88 4.51 -16.40
N LYS A 78 -8.53 3.22 -16.33
CA LYS A 78 -9.39 2.16 -16.86
C LYS A 78 -9.27 0.89 -16.04
N GLY A 79 -10.36 0.54 -15.35
CA GLY A 79 -10.39 -0.59 -14.42
C GLY A 79 -9.83 -0.23 -13.04
N ARG A 80 -9.73 -1.25 -12.19
CA ARG A 80 -9.27 -1.13 -10.80
C ARG A 80 -8.32 -2.28 -10.47
N ILE A 81 -7.49 -2.08 -9.46
CA ILE A 81 -6.61 -3.09 -8.89
C ILE A 81 -6.66 -2.99 -7.36
N GLY A 82 -6.54 -4.11 -6.68
CA GLY A 82 -6.45 -4.14 -5.22
C GLY A 82 -5.07 -3.70 -4.76
N ILE A 83 -5.04 -2.93 -3.68
CA ILE A 83 -3.88 -2.78 -2.81
C ILE A 83 -4.16 -3.50 -1.51
N PHE A 84 -3.17 -4.19 -0.97
CA PHE A 84 -3.35 -5.17 0.10
C PHE A 84 -2.36 -4.92 1.22
N GLU A 85 -2.83 -5.21 2.43
CA GLU A 85 -2.01 -5.32 3.64
C GLU A 85 -2.34 -6.67 4.27
N LEU A 86 -1.29 -7.46 4.52
CA LEU A 86 -1.40 -8.82 5.05
C LEU A 86 -0.77 -8.87 6.44
N PHE A 87 -1.63 -8.90 7.45
CA PHE A 87 -1.24 -9.06 8.85
C PHE A 87 -1.25 -10.55 9.20
N VAL A 88 -0.07 -11.14 9.41
CA VAL A 88 0.10 -12.56 9.73
C VAL A 88 0.22 -12.73 11.24
N ILE A 89 -0.49 -13.71 11.80
CA ILE A 89 -0.40 -14.05 13.22
C ILE A 89 0.71 -15.07 13.40
N ASP A 90 1.91 -14.58 13.70
CA ASP A 90 3.02 -15.41 14.13
C ASP A 90 3.07 -15.55 15.67
N LYS A 91 4.09 -16.24 16.19
CA LYS A 91 4.24 -16.46 17.64
C LYS A 91 4.37 -15.16 18.43
N GLU A 92 4.95 -14.12 17.84
CA GLU A 92 5.12 -12.83 18.50
C GLU A 92 3.80 -12.06 18.52
N MET A 93 3.05 -12.08 17.41
CA MET A 93 1.70 -11.52 17.35
C MET A 93 0.74 -12.22 18.30
N GLU A 94 0.78 -13.56 18.38
CA GLU A 94 -0.01 -14.32 19.36
C GLU A 94 0.25 -13.82 20.78
N LYS A 95 1.52 -13.65 21.15
CA LYS A 95 1.92 -13.15 22.47
C LYS A 95 1.37 -11.75 22.73
N LEU A 96 1.51 -10.83 21.78
CA LEU A 96 1.01 -9.45 21.90
C LEU A 96 -0.51 -9.39 22.02
N ILE A 97 -1.22 -10.19 21.23
CA ILE A 97 -2.68 -10.30 21.31
C ILE A 97 -3.07 -10.84 22.68
N MET A 98 -2.44 -11.92 23.16
CA MET A 98 -2.73 -12.51 24.46
C MET A 98 -2.47 -11.56 25.63
N SER A 99 -1.44 -10.69 25.54
CA SER A 99 -1.15 -9.67 26.53
C SER A 99 -2.02 -8.40 26.42
N ALA A 100 -2.98 -8.38 25.50
CA ALA A 100 -3.81 -7.21 25.21
C ALA A 100 -2.99 -5.95 24.90
N ALA A 101 -1.92 -6.12 24.11
CA ALA A 101 -1.09 -5.02 23.63
C ALA A 101 -1.92 -3.99 22.86
N THR A 102 -1.42 -2.76 22.83
CA THR A 102 -2.02 -1.66 22.06
C THR A 102 -1.91 -1.93 20.56
N THR A 103 -2.79 -1.28 19.79
CA THR A 103 -2.74 -1.36 18.32
C THR A 103 -1.42 -0.84 17.76
N ALA A 104 -0.80 0.15 18.41
CA ALA A 104 0.49 0.69 18.01
C ALA A 104 1.61 -0.35 18.16
N GLU A 105 1.68 -1.05 19.30
CA GLU A 105 2.66 -2.10 19.55
C GLU A 105 2.49 -3.28 18.57
N ILE A 106 1.24 -3.70 18.31
CA ILE A 106 0.95 -4.76 17.35
C ILE A 106 1.38 -4.33 15.93
N PHE A 107 1.07 -3.09 15.55
CA PHE A 107 1.42 -2.57 14.23
C PHE A 107 2.95 -2.48 14.05
N GLU A 108 3.66 -1.90 15.01
CA GLU A 108 5.13 -1.82 14.98
C GLU A 108 5.78 -3.20 14.84
N ALA A 109 5.33 -4.16 15.64
CA ALA A 109 5.84 -5.53 15.59
C ALA A 109 5.51 -6.21 14.24
N ALA A 110 4.32 -5.97 13.68
CA ALA A 110 3.96 -6.47 12.35
C ALA A 110 4.86 -5.92 11.23
N ILE A 111 5.14 -4.61 11.26
CA ILE A 111 6.03 -3.95 10.29
C ILE A 111 7.45 -4.53 10.38
N LEU A 112 7.95 -4.74 11.60
CA LEU A 112 9.26 -5.38 11.82
C LEU A 112 9.28 -6.84 11.35
N ALA A 113 8.16 -7.57 11.48
CA ALA A 113 7.99 -8.92 10.95
C ALA A 113 7.85 -8.97 9.41
N GLY A 114 7.88 -7.81 8.73
CA GLY A 114 7.85 -7.70 7.28
C GLY A 114 6.46 -7.48 6.68
N MET A 115 5.47 -7.11 7.49
CA MET A 115 4.18 -6.67 6.97
C MET A 115 4.35 -5.45 6.06
N MET A 116 3.80 -5.53 4.86
CA MET A 116 3.73 -4.41 3.92
C MET A 116 2.39 -3.70 4.06
N THR A 117 2.42 -2.37 4.14
CA THR A 117 1.19 -1.57 4.22
C THR A 117 0.52 -1.42 2.86
N MET A 118 -0.78 -1.07 2.86
CA MET A 118 -1.50 -0.75 1.62
C MET A 118 -0.83 0.41 0.84
N ALA A 119 -0.25 1.40 1.53
CA ALA A 119 0.47 2.51 0.91
C ALA A 119 1.74 2.03 0.21
N GLN A 120 2.51 1.15 0.85
CA GLN A 120 3.72 0.56 0.27
C GLN A 120 3.39 -0.27 -0.98
N ASP A 121 2.40 -1.17 -0.90
CA ASP A 121 1.94 -1.97 -2.04
C ASP A 121 1.42 -1.07 -3.19
N GLY A 122 0.67 -0.02 -2.84
CA GLY A 122 0.21 1.00 -3.80
C GLY A 122 1.37 1.73 -4.50
N ILE A 123 2.38 2.16 -3.75
CA ILE A 123 3.57 2.84 -4.29
C ILE A 123 4.36 1.91 -5.21
N LEU A 124 4.55 0.64 -4.85
CA LEU A 124 5.23 -0.33 -5.72
C LEU A 124 4.49 -0.50 -7.05
N LYS A 125 3.15 -0.62 -7.02
CA LYS A 125 2.32 -0.66 -8.22
C LYS A 125 2.35 0.65 -9.03
N ALA A 126 2.53 1.78 -8.38
CA ALA A 126 2.69 3.06 -9.06
C ALA A 126 4.03 3.17 -9.79
N ILE A 127 5.11 2.66 -9.19
CA ILE A 127 6.45 2.56 -9.79
C ILE A 127 6.41 1.64 -11.02
N GLU A 128 5.63 0.56 -10.97
CA GLU A 128 5.38 -0.33 -12.12
C GLU A 128 4.46 0.30 -13.20
N GLY A 129 3.91 1.49 -12.96
CA GLY A 129 3.03 2.18 -13.90
C GLY A 129 1.64 1.57 -14.04
N ILE A 130 1.17 0.87 -13.00
CA ILE A 130 -0.17 0.27 -12.93
C ILE A 130 -1.20 1.28 -12.40
N THR A 131 -0.82 2.07 -11.40
CA THR A 131 -1.61 3.18 -10.82
C THR A 131 -0.74 4.45 -10.78
N SER A 132 -1.30 5.59 -10.40
CA SER A 132 -0.52 6.81 -10.15
C SER A 132 -0.29 7.04 -8.66
N ILE A 133 0.70 7.85 -8.29
CA ILE A 133 0.96 8.18 -6.89
C ILE A 133 -0.21 8.98 -6.29
N GLU A 134 -0.85 9.85 -7.08
CA GLU A 134 -2.03 10.61 -6.63
C GLU A 134 -3.21 9.69 -6.30
N GLU A 135 -3.37 8.60 -7.05
CA GLU A 135 -4.43 7.64 -6.78
C GLU A 135 -4.16 6.84 -5.51
N VAL A 136 -2.89 6.50 -5.23
CA VAL A 136 -2.49 5.85 -3.97
C VAL A 136 -2.78 6.78 -2.80
N ASP A 137 -2.30 8.02 -2.86
CA ASP A 137 -2.48 9.04 -1.82
C ASP A 137 -3.96 9.35 -1.54
N ARG A 138 -4.82 9.35 -2.57
CA ARG A 138 -6.26 9.51 -2.40
C ARG A 138 -6.91 8.34 -1.65
N VAL A 139 -6.38 7.14 -1.82
CA VAL A 139 -7.01 5.90 -1.37
C VAL A 139 -6.40 5.36 -0.09
N THR A 140 -5.17 5.68 0.30
CA THR A 140 -4.52 5.15 1.51
C THR A 140 -4.50 6.14 2.64
#